data_AF-A0A818EY61-F1
#
_entry.id   AF-A0A818EY61-F1
#
_cell.length_a   1.000
_cell.length_b   1.000
_cell.length_c   1.000
_cell.angle_alpha   90.00
_cell.angle_beta   90.00
_cell.angle_gamma   90.00
#
_symmetry.space_group_name_H-M   'P 1'
#
loop_
_entity.id
_entity.type
_entity.pdbx_description
1 polymer ?
#
loop_
_entity_poly.entity_id
_entity_poly.type
_entity_poly.pdbx_seq_one_letter_code
_entity_poly.pdbx_strand_id
1 'polypeptide(L)'
;MSSSLFTNIKFSIITRMIDCQHLKHEAGITTTLNSRCSILAAANSIYGRWDDLKGDDNLDFMPTILSRFDMIFIIKDEHDEKRDTTLAKHVIKIHMNILNTDDNGGDMSIQKLKKYIAYCRSKCGPRLSESASEKLRNQYVVMRNGTSIYEREVGKKTAIPITVRQLEALVRISESLAKMRLAPFANETDVDEALRLFHVSTLSSAGSGNLAGIEGFTTREDQEEISRIEKQVRRRFVVGSQVSEHAIVQDFIRQNYSERAIYKVLHAMVRRGDVQYRMQRKVLIRVR
;
A
#
# COMPACT_ATOMS: atom_id res chain seq x y z
N MET A 1 16.61 -7.79 -30.15
CA MET A 1 17.76 -7.71 -29.22
C MET A 1 18.18 -6.28 -28.85
N SER A 2 17.85 -5.24 -29.63
CA SER A 2 18.22 -3.85 -29.30
C SER A 2 17.32 -3.15 -28.26
N SER A 3 16.06 -3.57 -28.11
CA SER A 3 15.11 -2.95 -27.16
C SER A 3 15.40 -3.28 -25.69
N SER A 4 15.87 -4.50 -25.39
CA SER A 4 16.21 -4.91 -24.02
C SER A 4 17.49 -4.25 -23.51
N LEU A 5 18.47 -3.99 -24.38
CA LEU A 5 19.72 -3.30 -24.03
C LEU A 5 19.47 -1.82 -23.68
N PHE A 6 18.65 -1.10 -24.47
CA PHE A 6 18.29 0.29 -24.18
C PHE A 6 17.50 0.44 -22.87
N THR A 7 16.63 -0.53 -22.59
CA THR A 7 15.84 -0.56 -21.35
C THR A 7 16.74 -0.80 -20.13
N ASN A 8 17.67 -1.76 -20.23
CA ASN A 8 18.65 -2.05 -19.17
C ASN A 8 19.59 -0.86 -18.87
N ILE A 9 20.02 -0.11 -19.88
CA ILE A 9 20.86 1.08 -19.69
C ILE A 9 20.10 2.19 -18.94
N LYS A 10 18.83 2.43 -19.28
CA LYS A 10 17.97 3.40 -18.56
C LYS A 10 17.73 2.99 -17.11
N PHE A 11 17.48 1.72 -16.84
CA PHE A 11 17.30 1.22 -15.47
C PHE A 11 18.58 1.28 -14.64
N SER A 12 19.76 1.02 -15.23
CA SER A 12 21.05 1.15 -14.55
C SER A 12 21.35 2.59 -14.10
N ILE A 13 20.98 3.58 -14.92
CA ILE A 13 21.10 5.00 -14.56
C ILE A 13 20.14 5.37 -13.42
N ILE A 14 18.88 4.94 -13.49
CA ILE A 14 17.89 5.20 -12.44
C ILE A 14 18.33 4.56 -11.12
N THR A 15 18.79 3.31 -11.16
CA THR A 15 19.34 2.56 -10.02
C THR A 15 20.45 3.36 -9.33
N ARG A 16 21.38 3.93 -10.11
CA ARG A 16 22.49 4.76 -9.60
C ARG A 16 22.06 6.14 -9.10
N MET A 17 21.07 6.77 -9.75
CA MET A 17 20.50 8.03 -9.30
C MET A 17 19.75 7.89 -7.97
N ILE A 18 19.05 6.77 -7.75
CA ILE A 18 18.39 6.49 -6.47
C ILE A 18 19.40 6.42 -5.32
N ASP A 19 20.62 5.95 -5.59
CA ASP A 19 21.71 5.89 -4.60
C ASP A 19 22.54 7.21 -4.55
N CYS A 20 22.07 8.28 -5.21
CA CYS A 20 22.71 9.61 -5.25
C CYS A 20 24.16 9.61 -5.77
N GLN A 21 24.54 8.68 -6.66
CA GLN A 21 25.87 8.62 -7.25
C GLN A 21 25.78 8.57 -8.77
N HIS A 22 26.33 9.59 -9.46
CA HIS A 22 26.47 9.56 -10.90
C HIS A 22 27.92 9.31 -11.31
N LEU A 23 28.21 8.08 -11.75
CA LEU A 23 29.47 7.76 -12.42
C LEU A 23 29.38 8.17 -13.89
N LYS A 24 30.20 9.13 -14.30
CA LYS A 24 30.40 9.48 -15.70
C LYS A 24 31.71 8.86 -16.17
N HIS A 25 31.62 8.04 -17.21
CA HIS A 25 32.76 7.53 -17.97
C HIS A 25 32.62 8.02 -19.41
N GLU A 26 33.41 9.04 -19.74
CA GLU A 26 33.48 9.57 -21.10
C GLU A 26 34.92 9.99 -21.36
N ALA A 27 35.45 9.65 -22.53
CA ALA A 27 36.80 10.04 -22.98
C ALA A 27 37.95 9.73 -21.97
N GLY A 28 37.91 8.56 -21.30
CA GLY A 28 38.97 8.14 -20.38
C GLY A 28 38.95 8.80 -19.00
N ILE A 29 38.03 9.74 -18.76
CA ILE A 29 37.84 10.37 -17.45
C ILE A 29 36.80 9.56 -16.67
N THR A 30 37.23 9.01 -15.54
CA THR A 30 36.36 8.35 -14.56
C THR A 30 36.11 9.34 -13.44
N THR A 31 34.95 9.98 -13.40
CA THR A 31 34.59 10.91 -12.31
C THR A 31 33.25 10.55 -11.70
N THR A 32 33.21 10.61 -10.37
CA THR A 32 32.01 10.45 -9.56
C THR A 32 31.44 11.83 -9.25
N LEU A 33 30.30 12.16 -9.85
CA LEU A 33 29.56 13.39 -9.57
C LEU A 33 28.43 13.06 -8.59
N ASN A 34 28.41 13.79 -7.46
CA ASN A 34 27.32 13.67 -6.50
C ASN A 34 26.11 14.45 -7.02
N SER A 35 25.00 13.75 -7.26
CA SER A 35 23.72 14.38 -7.59
C SER A 35 22.67 13.94 -6.57
N ARG A 36 22.21 14.89 -5.76
CA ARG A 36 21.08 14.70 -4.82
C ARG A 36 19.78 14.99 -5.54
N CYS A 37 19.10 13.96 -6.02
CA CYS A 37 17.77 14.07 -6.63
C CYS A 37 16.77 13.13 -5.95
N SER A 38 15.52 13.57 -5.89
CA SER A 38 14.38 12.71 -5.55
C SER A 38 13.73 12.26 -6.85
N ILE A 39 13.34 10.99 -6.94
CA ILE A 39 12.74 10.42 -8.15
C ILE A 39 11.26 10.15 -7.87
N LEU A 40 10.40 10.65 -8.75
CA LEU A 40 9.01 10.24 -8.86
C LEU A 40 8.88 9.40 -10.14
N ALA A 41 8.35 8.20 -10.01
CA ALA A 41 8.13 7.28 -11.12
C ALA A 41 6.65 6.94 -11.25
N ALA A 42 6.17 6.89 -12.49
CA ALA A 42 4.86 6.35 -12.84
C ALA A 42 5.07 5.18 -13.79
N ALA A 43 4.33 4.10 -13.58
CA ALA A 43 4.44 2.88 -14.35
C ALA A 43 3.05 2.32 -14.65
N ASN A 44 2.91 1.70 -15.81
CA ASN A 44 1.70 1.00 -16.21
C ASN A 44 1.87 -0.50 -15.93
N SER A 45 0.78 -1.17 -15.54
CA SER A 45 0.77 -2.63 -15.48
C SER A 45 0.88 -3.22 -16.88
N ILE A 46 1.53 -4.37 -17.02
CA ILE A 46 1.75 -5.04 -18.31
C ILE A 46 0.45 -5.39 -19.04
N TYR A 47 -0.65 -5.63 -18.31
CA TYR A 47 -1.94 -5.98 -18.88
C TYR A 47 -2.89 -4.79 -19.01
N GLY A 48 -2.41 -3.56 -18.79
CA GLY A 48 -3.20 -2.33 -18.84
C GLY A 48 -4.14 -2.13 -17.65
N ARG A 49 -4.69 -3.21 -17.07
CA ARG A 49 -5.44 -3.21 -15.81
C ARG A 49 -4.71 -4.05 -14.76
N TRP A 50 -4.79 -3.60 -13.51
CA TRP A 50 -4.25 -4.33 -12.37
C TRP A 50 -5.09 -5.58 -12.09
N ASP A 51 -4.51 -6.77 -12.20
CA ASP A 51 -5.19 -8.05 -11.92
C ASP A 51 -4.85 -8.54 -10.50
N ASP A 52 -5.82 -8.47 -9.59
CA ASP A 52 -5.65 -8.88 -8.21
C ASP A 52 -5.30 -10.37 -8.03
N LEU A 53 -5.59 -11.21 -9.02
CA LEU A 53 -5.31 -12.64 -8.98
C LEU A 53 -3.84 -12.94 -9.29
N LYS A 54 -3.20 -12.10 -10.11
CA LYS A 54 -1.83 -12.31 -10.61
C LYS A 54 -0.76 -11.58 -9.79
N GLY A 55 -1.15 -10.70 -8.86
CA GLY A 55 -0.31 -10.16 -7.79
C GLY A 55 1.06 -9.64 -8.25
N ASP A 56 2.06 -10.53 -8.23
CA ASP A 56 3.46 -10.23 -8.52
C ASP A 56 3.75 -10.12 -10.03
N ASP A 57 2.98 -10.82 -10.87
CA ASP A 57 3.16 -10.79 -12.33
C ASP A 57 2.61 -9.51 -12.96
N ASN A 58 1.94 -8.65 -12.19
CA ASN A 58 1.39 -7.39 -12.70
C ASN A 58 2.46 -6.33 -13.02
N LEU A 59 3.67 -6.50 -12.46
CA LEU A 59 4.77 -5.55 -12.56
C LEU A 59 6.00 -6.25 -13.16
N ASP A 60 6.45 -5.78 -14.32
CA ASP A 60 7.70 -6.23 -14.96
C ASP A 60 8.93 -5.48 -14.40
N PHE A 61 9.00 -5.35 -13.07
CA PHE A 61 10.13 -4.73 -12.38
C PHE A 61 10.89 -5.75 -11.57
N MET A 62 12.22 -5.68 -11.64
CA MET A 62 13.07 -6.47 -10.76
C MET A 62 12.83 -6.04 -9.29
N PRO A 63 12.64 -6.97 -8.34
CA PRO A 63 12.40 -6.64 -6.92
C PRO A 63 13.48 -5.73 -6.30
N THR A 64 14.69 -5.76 -6.86
CA THR A 64 15.82 -4.90 -6.47
C THR A 64 15.60 -3.42 -6.77
N ILE A 65 14.71 -3.07 -7.69
CA ILE A 65 14.32 -1.68 -7.98
C ILE A 65 13.16 -1.27 -7.09
N LEU A 66 12.16 -2.14 -6.91
CA LEU A 66 11.01 -1.88 -6.03
C LEU A 66 11.44 -1.62 -4.59
N SER A 67 12.38 -2.43 -4.08
CA SER A 67 12.97 -2.24 -2.75
C SER A 67 13.73 -0.92 -2.57
N ARG A 68 14.04 -0.18 -3.64
CA ARG A 68 14.72 1.12 -3.57
C ARG A 68 13.79 2.31 -3.44
N PHE A 69 12.52 2.13 -3.79
CA PHE A 69 11.50 3.15 -3.62
C PHE A 69 10.96 3.11 -2.19
N ASP A 70 10.76 4.30 -1.62
CA ASP A 70 10.26 4.48 -0.25
C ASP A 70 8.76 4.15 -0.15
N MET A 71 7.96 4.62 -1.11
CA MET A 71 6.51 4.43 -1.16
C MET A 71 6.08 4.04 -2.57
N ILE A 72 5.24 3.01 -2.68
CA ILE A 72 4.68 2.52 -3.94
C ILE A 72 3.17 2.60 -3.84
N PHE A 73 2.54 3.42 -4.68
CA PHE A 73 1.09 3.55 -4.70
C PHE A 73 0.52 2.84 -5.93
N ILE A 74 -0.37 1.88 -5.69
CA ILE A 74 -1.16 1.27 -6.76
C ILE A 74 -2.43 2.09 -6.93
N ILE A 75 -2.60 2.61 -8.14
CA ILE A 75 -3.82 3.30 -8.56
C ILE A 75 -4.65 2.29 -9.35
N LYS A 76 -5.82 1.95 -8.83
CA LYS A 76 -6.79 1.05 -9.49
C LYS A 76 -7.98 1.87 -9.96
N ASP A 77 -8.41 1.59 -11.18
CA ASP A 77 -9.61 2.16 -11.77
C ASP A 77 -10.80 1.20 -11.52
N GLU A 78 -11.52 1.44 -10.42
CA GLU A 78 -12.72 0.70 -10.07
C GLU A 78 -13.95 1.37 -10.69
N HIS A 79 -14.76 0.60 -11.42
CA HIS A 79 -15.95 1.12 -12.08
C HIS A 79 -17.05 1.33 -11.04
N ASP A 80 -17.48 2.58 -10.83
CA ASP A 80 -18.52 2.93 -9.89
C ASP A 80 -19.31 4.13 -10.43
N GLU A 81 -20.55 3.85 -10.84
CA GLU A 81 -21.42 4.83 -11.49
C GLU A 81 -21.57 6.14 -10.69
N LYS A 82 -21.58 6.06 -9.35
CA LYS A 82 -21.72 7.25 -8.50
C LYS A 82 -20.46 8.11 -8.52
N ARG A 83 -19.29 7.48 -8.43
CA ARG A 83 -17.99 8.16 -8.52
C ARG A 83 -17.80 8.75 -9.92
N ASP A 84 -18.08 7.96 -10.95
CA ASP A 84 -17.94 8.35 -12.35
C ASP A 84 -18.86 9.52 -12.70
N THR A 85 -20.11 9.50 -12.24
CA THR A 85 -21.05 10.62 -12.42
C THR A 85 -20.55 11.89 -11.75
N THR A 86 -19.98 11.78 -10.55
CA THR A 86 -19.47 12.94 -9.80
C THR A 86 -18.23 13.52 -10.48
N LEU A 87 -17.31 12.66 -10.90
CA LEU A 87 -16.10 13.04 -11.64
C LEU A 87 -16.46 13.69 -12.99
N ALA A 88 -17.36 13.09 -13.76
CA ALA A 88 -17.82 13.63 -15.04
C ALA A 88 -18.47 15.02 -14.86
N LYS A 89 -19.37 15.17 -13.88
CA LYS A 89 -19.98 16.47 -13.54
C LYS A 89 -18.93 17.52 -13.20
N HIS A 90 -17.92 17.15 -12.40
CA HIS A 90 -16.85 18.05 -12.01
C HIS A 90 -15.98 18.47 -13.20
N VAL A 91 -15.55 17.52 -14.04
CA VAL A 91 -14.75 17.79 -15.24
C VAL A 91 -15.50 18.68 -16.24
N ILE A 92 -16.79 18.40 -16.46
CA ILE A 92 -17.65 19.25 -17.31
C ILE A 92 -17.76 20.66 -16.72
N LYS A 93 -17.95 20.79 -15.39
CA LYS A 93 -18.01 22.10 -14.72
C LYS A 93 -16.73 22.93 -14.92
N ILE A 94 -15.55 22.29 -14.91
CA ILE A 94 -14.27 22.94 -15.22
C ILE A 94 -14.25 23.42 -16.68
N HIS A 95 -14.61 22.55 -17.63
CA HIS A 95 -14.56 22.88 -19.07
C HIS A 95 -15.63 23.88 -19.51
N MET A 96 -16.75 23.96 -18.78
CA MET A 96 -17.78 24.99 -18.98
C MET A 96 -17.35 26.37 -18.44
N ASN A 97 -16.14 26.51 -17.91
CA ASN A 97 -15.54 27.78 -17.47
C ASN A 97 -16.34 28.48 -16.35
N ILE A 98 -17.11 27.71 -15.57
CA ILE A 98 -17.93 28.20 -14.44
C ILE A 98 -17.08 28.33 -13.15
N LEU A 99 -15.80 27.93 -13.16
CA LEU A 99 -14.98 27.76 -11.97
C LEU A 99 -13.87 28.81 -11.77
N ASN A 100 -13.93 29.98 -12.41
CA ASN A 100 -12.97 31.07 -12.12
C ASN A 100 -13.49 32.10 -11.10
N THR A 101 -14.63 31.87 -10.43
CA THR A 101 -15.22 32.86 -9.49
C THR A 101 -15.58 32.33 -8.11
N ASP A 102 -15.48 31.04 -7.83
CA ASP A 102 -15.65 30.52 -6.47
C ASP A 102 -14.27 30.27 -5.87
N ASP A 103 -13.64 31.37 -5.48
CA ASP A 103 -12.50 31.46 -4.56
C ASP A 103 -12.94 30.88 -3.20
N ASN A 104 -13.09 29.56 -3.13
CA ASN A 104 -13.39 28.80 -1.92
C ASN A 104 -12.15 28.83 -1.01
N GLY A 105 -11.86 29.98 -0.43
CA GLY A 105 -11.34 30.23 0.93
C GLY A 105 -10.13 29.44 1.47
N GLY A 106 -9.40 28.66 0.68
CA GLY A 106 -8.37 27.75 1.21
C GLY A 106 -7.21 27.39 0.28
N ASP A 107 -7.32 27.66 -1.02
CA ASP A 107 -6.26 27.30 -1.95
C ASP A 107 -5.12 28.32 -1.90
N MET A 108 -4.02 27.90 -1.27
CA MET A 108 -2.77 28.66 -1.30
C MET A 108 -2.27 28.78 -2.75
N SER A 109 -1.93 30.00 -3.16
CA SER A 109 -1.31 30.21 -4.46
C SER A 109 -0.04 29.35 -4.61
N ILE A 110 0.15 28.78 -5.81
CA ILE A 110 1.31 27.93 -6.14
C ILE A 110 2.63 28.67 -5.84
N GLN A 111 2.66 29.98 -6.04
CA GLN A 111 3.82 30.82 -5.73
C GLN A 111 4.12 30.88 -4.23
N LYS A 112 3.09 31.00 -3.37
CA LYS A 112 3.24 30.97 -1.91
C LYS A 112 3.72 29.60 -1.45
N LEU A 113 3.17 28.52 -2.02
CA LEU A 113 3.59 27.15 -1.69
C LEU A 113 5.05 26.89 -2.05
N LYS A 114 5.51 27.33 -3.24
CA LYS A 114 6.93 27.23 -3.64
C LYS A 114 7.87 27.93 -2.66
N LYS A 115 7.53 29.16 -2.27
CA LYS A 115 8.30 29.93 -1.27
C LYS A 115 8.29 29.25 0.10
N TYR A 116 7.13 28.71 0.52
CA TYR A 116 6.98 27.99 1.79
C TYR A 116 7.86 26.73 1.83
N ILE A 117 7.85 25.91 0.78
CA ILE A 117 8.69 24.71 0.70
C ILE A 117 10.18 25.08 0.75
N ALA A 118 10.59 26.13 0.04
CA ALA A 118 11.98 26.61 0.08
C ALA A 118 12.39 27.10 1.48
N TYR A 119 11.48 27.78 2.18
CA TYR A 119 11.69 28.23 3.56
C TYR A 119 11.85 27.04 4.51
N CYS A 120 10.92 26.08 4.50
CA CYS A 120 11.01 24.87 5.32
C CYS A 120 12.31 24.10 5.05
N ARG A 121 12.71 23.99 3.78
CA ARG A 121 13.95 23.29 3.36
C ARG A 121 15.23 23.89 3.94
N SER A 122 15.31 25.21 4.00
CA SER A 122 16.51 25.95 4.42
C SER A 122 16.60 26.15 5.94
N LYS A 123 15.47 26.28 6.63
CA LYS A 123 15.45 26.62 8.06
C LYS A 123 15.36 25.41 9.00
N CYS A 124 14.69 24.32 8.58
CA CYS A 124 14.38 23.20 9.47
C CYS A 124 15.08 21.91 9.02
N GLY A 125 15.83 21.30 9.95
CA GLY A 125 16.39 19.97 9.83
C GLY A 125 15.93 19.10 11.01
N PRO A 126 14.67 18.64 11.00
CA PRO A 126 14.12 17.93 12.14
C PRO A 126 14.86 16.63 12.43
N ARG A 127 14.76 16.18 13.68
CA ARG A 127 15.28 14.89 14.16
C ARG A 127 14.18 14.13 14.88
N LEU A 128 14.30 12.81 14.94
CA LEU A 128 13.37 12.01 15.73
C LEU A 128 13.51 12.29 17.22
N SER A 129 12.37 12.35 17.91
CA SER A 129 12.31 12.23 19.36
C SER A 129 12.57 10.80 19.82
N GLU A 130 13.00 10.63 21.07
CA GLU A 130 13.33 9.31 21.63
C GLU A 130 12.11 8.37 21.62
N SER A 131 10.93 8.83 22.04
CA SER A 131 9.75 7.96 22.05
C SER A 131 9.25 7.62 20.65
N ALA A 132 9.42 8.52 19.66
CA ALA A 132 9.16 8.22 18.25
C ALA A 132 10.11 7.15 17.70
N SER A 133 11.40 7.19 18.11
CA SER A 133 12.42 6.20 17.72
C SER A 133 12.08 4.81 18.26
N GLU A 134 11.71 4.73 19.54
CA GLU A 134 11.28 3.48 20.17
C GLU A 134 10.04 2.90 19.50
N LYS A 135 9.05 3.75 19.18
CA LYS A 135 7.83 3.34 18.48
C LYS A 135 8.14 2.77 17.09
N LEU A 136 8.97 3.46 16.28
CA LEU A 136 9.37 2.97 14.97
C LEU A 136 10.10 1.63 15.05
N ARG A 137 11.00 1.46 16.01
CA ARG A 137 11.73 0.21 16.23
C ARG A 137 10.76 -0.95 16.50
N ASN A 138 9.82 -0.74 17.42
CA ASN A 138 8.85 -1.76 17.80
C ASN A 138 7.95 -2.13 16.61
N GLN A 139 7.45 -1.13 15.88
CA GLN A 139 6.60 -1.34 14.69
C GLN A 139 7.36 -2.06 13.55
N TYR A 140 8.63 -1.72 13.33
CA TYR A 140 9.46 -2.41 12.34
C TYR A 140 9.64 -3.90 12.64
N VAL A 141 9.87 -4.25 13.91
CA VAL A 141 9.98 -5.66 14.33
C VAL A 141 8.66 -6.41 14.10
N VAL A 142 7.52 -5.79 14.46
CA VAL A 142 6.19 -6.36 14.24
C VAL A 142 5.94 -6.60 12.75
N MET A 143 6.18 -5.58 11.90
CA MET A 143 5.99 -5.71 10.45
C MET A 143 6.86 -6.82 9.86
N ARG A 144 8.15 -6.88 10.24
CA ARG A 144 9.09 -7.90 9.75
C ARG A 144 8.68 -9.32 10.16
N ASN A 145 8.26 -9.49 11.42
CA ASN A 145 7.78 -10.78 11.92
C ASN A 145 6.48 -11.20 11.22
N GLY A 146 5.54 -10.27 11.04
CA GLY A 146 4.27 -10.52 10.34
C GLY A 146 4.47 -11.01 8.91
N THR A 147 5.37 -10.38 8.15
CA THR A 147 5.72 -10.85 6.79
C THR A 147 6.36 -12.24 6.81
N SER A 148 7.28 -12.51 7.74
CA SER A 148 7.91 -13.83 7.83
C SER A 148 6.90 -14.95 8.18
N ILE A 149 5.90 -14.65 9.00
CA ILE A 149 4.82 -15.59 9.34
C ILE A 149 3.94 -15.82 8.10
N TYR A 150 3.53 -14.75 7.42
CA TYR A 150 2.74 -14.84 6.20
C TYR A 150 3.41 -15.68 5.10
N GLU A 151 4.70 -15.48 4.88
CA GLU A 151 5.46 -16.26 3.89
C GLU A 151 5.51 -17.75 4.24
N ARG A 152 5.53 -18.08 5.54
CA ARG A 152 5.51 -19.47 6.03
C ARG A 152 4.13 -20.12 5.88
N GLU A 153 3.07 -19.37 6.14
CA GLU A 153 1.68 -19.87 6.05
C GLU A 153 1.21 -20.05 4.61
N VAL A 154 1.53 -19.08 3.74
CA VAL A 154 1.07 -19.08 2.35
C VAL A 154 2.04 -19.82 1.43
N GLY A 155 3.29 -20.04 1.87
CA GLY A 155 4.34 -20.66 1.05
C GLY A 155 4.76 -19.80 -0.15
N LYS A 156 4.31 -18.54 -0.20
CA LYS A 156 4.59 -17.57 -1.25
C LYS A 156 5.33 -16.39 -0.66
N LYS A 157 6.49 -16.06 -1.24
CA LYS A 157 7.25 -14.87 -0.85
C LYS A 157 6.49 -13.62 -1.25
N THR A 158 6.54 -12.61 -0.39
CA THR A 158 6.01 -11.30 -0.74
C THR A 158 6.90 -10.63 -1.78
N ALA A 159 6.32 -9.88 -2.72
CA ALA A 159 7.08 -9.20 -3.77
C ALA A 159 8.06 -8.15 -3.22
N ILE A 160 7.75 -7.56 -2.06
CA ILE A 160 8.52 -6.47 -1.46
C ILE A 160 9.05 -6.92 -0.08
N PRO A 161 10.35 -7.26 0.04
CA PRO A 161 10.92 -7.63 1.32
C PRO A 161 11.02 -6.42 2.26
N ILE A 162 10.72 -6.61 3.54
CA ILE A 162 10.93 -5.60 4.59
C ILE A 162 12.42 -5.54 4.92
N THR A 163 13.06 -4.45 4.50
CA THR A 163 14.49 -4.20 4.70
C THR A 163 14.72 -2.97 5.57
N VAL A 164 15.96 -2.77 6.01
CA VAL A 164 16.40 -1.55 6.72
C VAL A 164 16.15 -0.26 5.93
N ARG A 165 16.05 -0.35 4.60
CA ARG A 165 15.71 0.80 3.75
C ARG A 165 14.30 1.31 4.02
N GLN A 166 13.36 0.40 4.34
CA GLN A 166 11.99 0.78 4.66
C GLN A 166 11.92 1.51 6.01
N LEU A 167 12.77 1.14 6.96
CA LEU A 167 12.91 1.89 8.21
C LEU A 167 13.49 3.30 7.96
N GLU A 168 14.51 3.41 7.11
CA GLU A 168 15.07 4.72 6.71
C GLU A 168 14.04 5.60 5.99
N ALA A 169 13.20 4.99 5.13
CA ALA A 169 12.10 5.67 4.46
C ALA A 169 11.06 6.21 5.46
N LEU A 170 10.65 5.41 6.45
CA LEU A 170 9.72 5.84 7.50
C LEU A 170 10.28 7.01 8.32
N VAL A 171 11.58 6.96 8.66
CA VAL A 171 12.27 8.08 9.31
C VAL A 171 12.20 9.34 8.43
N ARG A 172 12.52 9.22 7.14
CA ARG A 172 12.51 10.34 6.19
C ARG A 172 11.12 10.96 6.04
N ILE A 173 10.06 10.14 6.01
CA ILE A 173 8.66 10.60 5.94
C ILE A 173 8.29 11.32 7.24
N SER A 174 8.61 10.74 8.40
CA SER A 174 8.34 11.35 9.71
C SER A 174 9.04 12.71 9.86
N GLU A 175 10.31 12.80 9.46
CA GLU A 175 11.06 14.06 9.43
C GLU A 175 10.43 15.06 8.44
N SER A 176 9.93 14.61 7.29
CA SER A 176 9.26 15.48 6.32
C SER A 176 7.95 16.08 6.85
N LEU A 177 7.18 15.31 7.64
CA LEU A 177 5.95 15.78 8.28
C LEU A 177 6.26 16.82 9.36
N ALA A 178 7.25 16.56 10.20
CA ALA A 178 7.74 17.55 11.17
C ALA A 178 8.24 18.82 10.48
N LYS A 179 8.92 18.67 9.34
CA LYS A 179 9.43 19.78 8.53
C LYS A 179 8.32 20.64 7.92
N MET A 180 7.19 20.05 7.54
CA MET A 180 6.00 20.78 7.06
C MET A 180 5.38 21.64 8.17
N ARG A 181 5.46 21.18 9.43
CA ARG A 181 5.00 21.92 10.61
C ARG A 181 6.04 22.91 11.17
N LEU A 182 7.22 23.01 10.54
CA LEU A 182 8.38 23.77 11.03
C LEU A 182 8.85 23.34 12.44
N ALA A 183 8.53 22.10 12.84
CA ALA A 183 8.93 21.56 14.12
C ALA A 183 10.40 21.08 14.08
N PRO A 184 11.19 21.28 15.14
CA PRO A 184 12.57 20.79 15.22
C PRO A 184 12.65 19.28 15.53
N PHE A 185 11.60 18.70 16.10
CA PHE A 185 11.54 17.28 16.43
C PHE A 185 10.32 16.62 15.81
N ALA A 186 10.49 15.39 15.32
CA ALA A 186 9.41 14.53 14.87
C ALA A 186 8.85 13.75 16.07
N ASN A 187 7.55 13.88 16.28
CA ASN A 187 6.84 13.27 17.40
C ASN A 187 6.22 11.93 16.97
N GLU A 188 5.69 11.18 17.93
CA GLU A 188 4.98 9.93 17.65
C GLU A 188 3.81 10.10 16.67
N THR A 189 3.15 11.27 16.68
CA THR A 189 2.06 11.57 15.74
C THR A 189 2.54 11.58 14.28
N ASP A 190 3.77 12.05 14.03
CA ASP A 190 4.35 12.05 12.68
C ASP A 190 4.69 10.63 12.25
N VAL A 191 5.17 9.81 13.18
CA VAL A 191 5.45 8.39 12.97
C VAL A 191 4.18 7.61 12.65
N ASP A 192 3.09 7.86 13.39
CA ASP A 192 1.81 7.20 13.15
C ASP A 192 1.27 7.50 11.75
N GLU A 193 1.38 8.76 11.34
CA GLU A 193 0.97 9.18 10.01
C GLU A 193 1.88 8.62 8.91
N ALA A 194 3.20 8.57 9.15
CA ALA A 194 4.16 7.93 8.24
C ALA A 194 3.88 6.44 8.08
N LEU A 195 3.60 5.73 9.17
CA LEU A 195 3.19 4.32 9.16
C LEU A 195 1.89 4.16 8.40
N ARG A 196 0.88 5.00 8.65
CA ARG A 196 -0.40 4.97 7.94
C ARG A 196 -0.21 5.07 6.43
N LEU A 197 0.60 6.04 5.95
CA LEU A 197 0.92 6.20 4.53
C LEU A 197 1.68 4.99 3.97
N PHE A 198 2.66 4.49 4.72
CA PHE A 198 3.45 3.32 4.34
C PHE A 198 2.57 2.07 4.20
N HIS A 199 1.63 1.86 5.13
CA HIS A 199 0.67 0.77 5.05
C HIS A 199 -0.26 0.91 3.85
N VAL A 200 -0.79 2.10 3.54
CA VAL A 200 -1.60 2.29 2.32
C VAL A 200 -0.79 1.92 1.06
N SER A 201 0.50 2.26 1.04
CA SER A 201 1.39 1.95 -0.09
C SER A 201 1.69 0.43 -0.22
N THR A 202 1.96 -0.24 0.89
CA THR A 202 2.36 -1.65 0.91
C THR A 202 1.16 -2.60 0.86
N LEU A 203 0.05 -2.23 1.51
CA LEU A 203 -1.12 -3.08 1.73
C LEU A 203 -2.13 -3.01 0.57
N SER A 204 -2.26 -1.91 -0.17
CA SER A 204 -3.01 -1.94 -1.45
C SER A 204 -2.31 -2.84 -2.49
N SER A 205 -0.99 -3.00 -2.36
CA SER A 205 -0.18 -3.94 -3.15
C SER A 205 -0.33 -5.39 -2.72
N ALA A 206 -0.49 -5.65 -1.42
CA ALA A 206 -0.65 -7.00 -0.87
C ALA A 206 -2.13 -7.45 -0.69
N GLY A 207 -3.10 -6.53 -0.78
CA GLY A 207 -4.34 -6.63 -0.01
C GLY A 207 -5.66 -6.61 -0.77
N SER A 208 -5.70 -6.81 -2.09
CA SER A 208 -6.93 -7.38 -2.68
C SER A 208 -7.15 -8.85 -2.28
N GLY A 209 -6.17 -9.46 -1.59
CA GLY A 209 -6.36 -10.70 -0.87
C GLY A 209 -5.51 -10.76 0.40
N ASN A 210 -6.14 -10.50 1.56
CA ASN A 210 -5.74 -10.92 2.92
C ASN A 210 -5.12 -9.91 3.86
N LEU A 211 -6.01 -9.22 4.56
CA LEU A 211 -5.75 -8.58 5.85
C LEU A 211 -5.98 -9.58 7.01
N ALA A 212 -5.21 -10.67 7.06
CA ALA A 212 -5.34 -11.68 8.11
C ALA A 212 -4.09 -11.85 9.00
N GLY A 213 -2.98 -11.15 8.73
CA GLY A 213 -1.71 -11.42 9.44
C GLY A 213 -0.83 -10.21 9.78
N ILE A 214 -1.32 -8.98 9.60
CA ILE A 214 -0.58 -7.78 10.01
C ILE A 214 -1.35 -7.16 11.18
N GLU A 215 -0.90 -7.47 12.39
CA GLU A 215 -1.36 -6.85 13.62
C GLU A 215 -1.20 -5.32 13.50
N GLY A 216 -2.33 -4.59 13.46
CA GLY A 216 -2.33 -3.12 13.51
C GLY A 216 -3.38 -2.40 12.66
N PHE A 217 -4.03 -3.05 11.69
CA PHE A 217 -4.89 -2.35 10.70
C PHE A 217 -6.33 -2.84 10.54
N THR A 218 -6.73 -3.85 11.28
CA THR A 218 -8.16 -4.02 11.60
C THR A 218 -8.43 -3.17 12.83
N THR A 219 -9.45 -2.31 12.80
CA THR A 219 -9.93 -1.69 14.04
C THR A 219 -10.17 -2.83 15.04
N ARG A 220 -10.00 -2.57 16.34
CA ARG A 220 -10.30 -3.58 17.36
C ARG A 220 -11.72 -4.16 17.14
N GLU A 221 -12.61 -3.31 16.65
CA GLU A 221 -13.99 -3.62 16.24
C GLU A 221 -14.04 -4.59 15.04
N ASP A 222 -13.31 -4.33 13.95
CA ASP A 222 -13.27 -5.22 12.77
C ASP A 222 -12.68 -6.60 13.12
N GLN A 223 -11.67 -6.66 14.00
CA GLN A 223 -11.12 -7.92 14.51
C GLN A 223 -12.16 -8.72 15.30
N GLU A 224 -12.88 -8.03 16.18
CA GLU A 224 -13.94 -8.63 16.96
C GLU A 224 -15.08 -9.11 16.05
N GLU A 225 -15.45 -8.35 15.01
CA GLU A 225 -16.46 -8.76 14.02
C GLU A 225 -16.03 -10.01 13.25
N ILE A 226 -14.81 -10.04 12.72
CA ILE A 226 -14.26 -11.20 11.99
C ILE A 226 -14.21 -12.42 12.92
N SER A 227 -13.77 -12.26 14.17
CA SER A 227 -13.74 -13.35 15.16
C SER A 227 -15.13 -13.86 15.54
N ARG A 228 -16.12 -12.96 15.65
CA ARG A 228 -17.52 -13.31 15.92
C ARG A 228 -18.12 -14.11 14.74
N ILE A 229 -17.92 -13.65 13.51
CA ILE A 229 -18.38 -14.35 12.30
C ILE A 229 -17.71 -15.72 12.22
N GLU A 230 -16.39 -15.82 12.41
CA GLU A 230 -15.68 -17.10 12.36
C GLU A 230 -16.19 -18.10 13.42
N LYS A 231 -16.42 -17.64 14.67
CA LYS A 231 -16.99 -18.48 15.74
C LYS A 231 -18.42 -18.93 15.42
N GLN A 232 -19.25 -18.06 14.85
CA GLN A 232 -20.63 -18.40 14.47
C GLN A 232 -20.66 -19.40 13.32
N VAL A 233 -19.83 -19.21 12.29
CA VAL A 233 -19.67 -20.18 11.19
C VAL A 233 -19.21 -21.52 11.76
N ARG A 234 -18.19 -21.54 12.64
CA ARG A 234 -17.70 -22.78 13.26
C ARG A 234 -18.73 -23.49 14.15
N ARG A 235 -19.64 -22.77 14.81
CA ARG A 235 -20.71 -23.38 15.63
C ARG A 235 -21.83 -23.96 14.78
N ARG A 236 -22.19 -23.31 13.68
CA ARG A 236 -23.34 -23.69 12.85
C ARG A 236 -23.01 -24.79 11.85
N PHE A 237 -21.75 -24.85 11.42
CA PHE A 237 -21.25 -25.88 10.51
C PHE A 237 -20.64 -27.04 11.28
N VAL A 238 -21.38 -28.15 11.40
CA VAL A 238 -20.81 -29.41 11.89
C VAL A 238 -19.86 -29.97 10.82
N VAL A 239 -18.77 -30.60 11.25
CA VAL A 239 -17.81 -31.24 10.34
C VAL A 239 -18.54 -32.23 9.44
N GLY A 240 -18.35 -32.12 8.11
CA GLY A 240 -19.03 -32.93 7.09
C GLY A 240 -20.35 -32.38 6.55
N SER A 241 -20.91 -31.30 7.13
CA SER A 241 -22.13 -30.65 6.60
C SER A 241 -21.85 -29.87 5.31
N GLN A 242 -22.83 -29.86 4.40
CA GLN A 242 -22.79 -29.14 3.13
C GLN A 242 -23.83 -28.03 3.13
N VAL A 243 -23.43 -26.79 2.82
CA VAL A 243 -24.34 -25.65 2.71
C VAL A 243 -23.96 -24.80 1.51
N SER A 244 -24.95 -24.19 0.86
CA SER A 244 -24.69 -23.26 -0.23
C SER A 244 -24.07 -21.96 0.28
N GLU A 245 -23.09 -21.44 -0.46
CA GLU A 245 -22.44 -20.16 -0.12
C GLU A 245 -23.45 -19.01 -0.05
N HIS A 246 -24.42 -19.00 -0.96
CA HIS A 246 -25.45 -17.98 -1.00
C HIS A 246 -26.34 -17.97 0.26
N ALA A 247 -26.68 -19.14 0.81
CA ALA A 247 -27.48 -19.20 2.04
C ALA A 247 -26.71 -18.65 3.24
N ILE A 248 -25.39 -18.87 3.28
CA ILE A 248 -24.51 -18.34 4.33
C ILE A 248 -24.50 -16.83 4.25
N VAL A 249 -24.21 -16.28 3.07
CA VAL A 249 -24.10 -14.84 2.87
C VAL A 249 -25.42 -14.15 3.23
N GLN A 250 -26.56 -14.68 2.79
CA GLN A 250 -27.88 -14.14 3.12
C GLN A 250 -28.21 -14.18 4.62
N ASP A 251 -27.79 -15.23 5.33
CA ASP A 251 -28.03 -15.36 6.77
C ASP A 251 -27.23 -14.35 7.60
N PHE A 252 -26.01 -14.05 7.18
CA PHE A 252 -25.16 -13.07 7.87
C PHE A 252 -25.49 -11.62 7.46
N ILE A 253 -25.95 -11.39 6.23
CA ILE A 253 -26.51 -10.09 5.81
C ILE A 253 -27.76 -9.75 6.65
N ARG A 254 -28.63 -10.74 6.92
CA ARG A 254 -29.80 -10.55 7.81
C ARG A 254 -29.43 -10.19 9.25
N GLN A 255 -28.21 -10.52 9.68
CA GLN A 255 -27.68 -10.18 11.00
C GLN A 255 -26.90 -8.85 11.01
N ASN A 256 -26.99 -8.08 9.92
CA ASN A 256 -26.36 -6.77 9.76
C ASN A 256 -24.82 -6.80 9.70
N TYR A 257 -24.23 -7.94 9.28
CA TYR A 257 -22.81 -8.01 8.98
C TYR A 257 -22.50 -7.53 7.57
N SER A 258 -21.34 -6.89 7.42
CA SER A 258 -20.78 -6.49 6.13
C SER A 258 -20.57 -7.69 5.22
N GLU A 259 -21.12 -7.64 4.00
CA GLU A 259 -20.92 -8.64 2.95
C GLU A 259 -19.43 -8.91 2.70
N ARG A 260 -18.61 -7.85 2.72
CA ARG A 260 -17.15 -7.94 2.58
C ARG A 260 -16.50 -8.72 3.72
N ALA A 261 -16.98 -8.58 4.96
CA ALA A 261 -16.44 -9.32 6.10
C ALA A 261 -16.75 -10.81 6.01
N ILE A 262 -17.94 -11.17 5.53
CA ILE A 262 -18.39 -12.57 5.37
C ILE A 262 -17.54 -13.29 4.32
N TYR A 263 -17.40 -12.69 3.13
CA TYR A 263 -16.56 -13.27 2.06
C TYR A 263 -15.10 -13.40 2.50
N LYS A 264 -14.56 -12.44 3.28
CA LYS A 264 -13.21 -12.54 3.84
C LYS A 264 -13.06 -13.74 4.77
N VAL A 265 -14.00 -13.97 5.69
CA VAL A 265 -13.96 -15.12 6.61
C VAL A 265 -14.05 -16.44 5.84
N LEU A 266 -14.97 -16.55 4.89
CA LEU A 266 -15.13 -17.75 4.06
C LEU A 266 -13.86 -18.07 3.26
N HIS A 267 -13.27 -17.07 2.61
CA HIS A 267 -12.01 -17.25 1.90
C HIS A 267 -10.84 -17.63 2.81
N ALA A 268 -10.78 -17.09 4.04
CA ALA A 268 -9.77 -17.45 5.02
C ALA A 268 -9.92 -18.91 5.46
N MET A 269 -11.14 -19.36 5.76
CA MET A 269 -11.42 -20.74 6.16
C MET A 269 -11.11 -21.75 5.04
N VAL A 270 -11.37 -21.39 3.78
CA VAL A 270 -11.03 -22.24 2.63
C VAL A 270 -9.53 -22.39 2.47
N ARG A 271 -8.76 -21.33 2.68
CA ARG A 271 -7.30 -21.39 2.57
C ARG A 271 -6.64 -22.16 3.71
N ARG A 272 -7.16 -22.06 4.94
CA ARG A 272 -6.72 -22.89 6.07
C ARG A 272 -7.06 -24.37 5.89
N GLY A 273 -7.92 -24.70 4.93
CA GLY A 273 -8.38 -26.06 4.67
C GLY A 273 -9.51 -26.52 5.60
N ASP A 274 -10.10 -25.61 6.38
CA ASP A 274 -11.26 -25.90 7.24
C ASP A 274 -12.52 -26.14 6.40
N VAL A 275 -12.62 -25.50 5.22
CA VAL A 275 -13.78 -25.59 4.33
C VAL A 275 -13.33 -25.84 2.88
N GLN A 276 -14.04 -26.67 2.13
CA GLN A 276 -13.79 -26.96 0.71
C GLN A 276 -15.00 -26.63 -0.16
N TYR A 277 -14.74 -26.08 -1.34
CA TYR A 277 -15.75 -25.88 -2.37
C TYR A 277 -16.05 -27.21 -3.10
N ARG A 278 -17.33 -27.54 -3.26
CA ARG A 278 -17.84 -28.57 -4.18
C ARG A 278 -18.85 -27.98 -5.15
N MET A 279 -19.13 -28.70 -6.25
CA MET A 279 -20.13 -28.33 -7.27
C MET A 279 -19.90 -26.93 -7.86
N GLN A 280 -18.83 -26.73 -8.63
CA GLN A 280 -18.54 -25.45 -9.31
C GLN A 280 -18.59 -24.21 -8.36
N ARG A 281 -17.99 -24.33 -7.17
CA ARG A 281 -17.97 -23.28 -6.11
C ARG A 281 -19.34 -22.90 -5.50
N LYS A 282 -20.42 -23.63 -5.77
CA LYS A 282 -21.74 -23.28 -5.22
C LYS A 282 -21.99 -23.80 -3.80
N VAL A 283 -21.26 -24.83 -3.37
CA VAL A 283 -21.46 -25.52 -2.08
C VAL A 283 -20.15 -25.56 -1.29
N LEU A 284 -20.23 -25.25 0.00
CA LEU A 284 -19.13 -25.30 0.96
C LEU A 284 -19.32 -26.50 1.89
N ILE A 285 -18.26 -27.28 2.07
CA ILE A 285 -18.22 -28.43 2.98
C ILE A 285 -17.14 -28.20 4.02
N ARG A 286 -17.51 -28.31 5.30
CA ARG A 286 -16.52 -28.21 6.38
C ARG A 286 -15.77 -29.53 6.56
N VAL A 287 -14.45 -29.49 6.44
CA VAL A 287 -13.57 -30.68 6.48
C VAL A 287 -12.87 -30.82 7.84
N ARG A 288 -12.68 -29.72 8.59
CA ARG A 288 -12.08 -29.69 9.94
C ARG A 288 -12.81 -28.72 10.87
#